data_AF-A0A959EV86-F1
#
_entry.id   AF-A0A959EV86-F1
#
_cell.length_a   1.000
_cell.length_b   1.000
_cell.length_c   1.000
_cell.angle_alpha   90.00
_cell.angle_beta   90.00
_cell.angle_gamma   90.00
#
_symmetry.space_group_name_H-M   'P 1'
#
loop_
_entity.id
_entity.type
_entity.pdbx_description
1 polymer ?
#
loop_
_entity_poly.entity_id
_entity_poly.type
_entity_poly.pdbx_seq_one_letter_code
_entity_poly.pdbx_strand_id
1 'polypeptide(L)'
;MKWINPIVLFSLLVCWNAIYAQDCSEYISENKTIEGTHIVRTEPQTIVVRGTYTYSLQLMTDEKGVLAKVFSKGGVDFNQGDEIIFMDARGTRKSYRFIDMGEMTRDGGTPVHENILQLDLAAVNWFATADINTMYIKNNISNEMRKLTINLNRMQAFRSMAVCFNKTLDVSQVNDVVLTDNDISPSRLTDPERRGTGPSKPIDVNSLNDQELQDLYGELAKTKENVRQEIQAEQEKAEIAKRQIQEEVALAREQANAKKQEYAEEVLEARKRSQAEIDASRKEVANMVQEARAKATTEIDKINLGVVEAKQRATEEIQKAKLESAQEVAAAREQAAQEIKAVKEKLELAKVEYTDEIASARENSKQELERIRSETAKAITDARSKADLERERSAEEVVTSKKSASEQILGVQEETAGEIAKIRENAVLEKERLAFEVAESRRKAAEEKALIQQASASELGEIREAVAKEKEASALEVAEAKKRAAEEINLTRQQVAAEKEKGRQEVLQTQELTAQEVAAAREAAKQEKDAAALEVAAAREKA
;
A
#
# COMPACT_ATOMS: atom_id res chain seq x y z
N MET A 1 -30.77 60.32 19.38
CA MET A 1 -29.69 59.30 19.48
C MET A 1 -29.72 58.47 18.19
N LYS A 2 -28.57 58.17 17.57
CA LYS A 2 -28.46 57.27 16.41
C LYS A 2 -27.62 56.06 16.81
N TRP A 3 -27.96 54.88 16.30
CA TRP A 3 -27.24 53.64 16.62
C TRP A 3 -25.85 53.62 15.99
N ILE A 4 -24.89 53.01 16.67
CA ILE A 4 -23.52 52.76 16.19
C ILE A 4 -23.44 51.30 15.78
N ASN A 5 -22.87 51.03 14.60
CA ASN A 5 -22.92 49.72 13.94
C ASN A 5 -21.65 48.89 14.22
N PRO A 6 -21.72 47.74 14.92
CA PRO A 6 -20.54 47.04 15.46
C PRO A 6 -19.90 46.07 14.44
N ILE A 7 -19.49 46.56 13.28
CA ILE A 7 -18.97 45.72 12.16
C ILE A 7 -17.53 46.10 11.74
N VAL A 8 -16.95 47.17 12.30
CA VAL A 8 -15.66 47.75 11.83
C VAL A 8 -14.44 47.40 12.72
N LEU A 9 -14.63 46.61 13.79
CA LEU A 9 -13.58 46.38 14.82
C LEU A 9 -12.97 44.96 14.80
N PHE A 10 -12.82 44.33 13.63
CA PHE A 10 -12.26 42.97 13.51
C PHE A 10 -11.35 42.79 12.27
N SER A 11 -10.52 43.77 11.95
CA SER A 11 -9.69 43.76 10.73
C SER A 11 -8.28 44.36 10.92
N LEU A 12 -7.71 44.24 12.12
CA LEU A 12 -6.49 44.99 12.49
C LEU A 12 -5.50 44.22 13.40
N LEU A 13 -5.47 42.87 13.34
CA LEU A 13 -4.57 42.08 14.21
C LEU A 13 -4.13 40.71 13.67
N VAL A 14 -3.91 40.58 12.35
CA VAL A 14 -3.19 39.42 11.76
C VAL A 14 -2.15 39.90 10.74
N CYS A 15 -1.09 40.53 11.24
CA CYS A 15 0.13 40.86 10.46
C CYS A 15 1.39 40.46 11.25
N TRP A 16 1.36 39.27 11.86
CA TRP A 16 2.61 38.62 12.27
C TRP A 16 3.32 38.12 11.00
N ASN A 17 4.29 38.90 10.55
CA ASN A 17 5.31 38.42 9.62
C ASN A 17 6.07 37.29 10.32
N ALA A 18 5.76 36.04 9.96
CA ALA A 18 6.58 34.91 10.33
C ALA A 18 7.95 35.09 9.67
N ILE A 19 8.94 35.53 10.43
CA ILE A 19 10.34 35.56 10.00
C ILE A 19 10.78 34.10 9.93
N TYR A 20 10.63 33.49 8.75
CA TYR A 20 11.20 32.19 8.44
C TYR A 20 12.72 32.34 8.50
N ALA A 21 13.29 32.03 9.66
CA ALA A 21 14.68 31.63 9.75
C ALA A 21 14.83 30.38 8.87
N GLN A 22 15.34 30.57 7.65
CA GLN A 22 15.79 29.45 6.83
C GLN A 22 16.80 28.70 7.65
N ASP A 23 16.50 27.45 7.97
CA ASP A 23 17.46 26.56 8.57
C ASP A 23 18.60 26.42 7.56
N CYS A 24 19.72 27.09 7.84
CA CYS A 24 20.95 26.94 7.08
C CYS A 24 21.63 25.63 7.47
N SER A 25 20.82 24.57 7.59
CA SER A 25 21.16 23.17 7.57
C SER A 25 20.43 22.37 6.45
N GLU A 26 20.80 22.57 5.17
CA GLU A 26 20.70 21.53 4.11
C GLU A 26 21.98 21.14 3.29
N TYR A 27 23.00 21.99 3.02
CA TYR A 27 24.17 21.62 2.15
C TYR A 27 25.58 22.26 2.44
N ILE A 28 26.06 22.33 3.69
CA ILE A 28 27.43 22.44 4.21
C ILE A 28 27.99 21.03 4.16
N SER A 29 29.29 20.90 4.06
CA SER A 29 29.96 19.71 4.58
C SER A 29 30.88 20.02 5.75
N GLU A 30 31.40 21.25 5.85
CA GLU A 30 32.38 21.65 6.88
C GLU A 30 32.26 23.13 7.31
N ASN A 31 32.51 23.42 8.60
CA ASN A 31 32.66 24.77 9.15
C ASN A 31 33.61 24.72 10.37
N LYS A 32 34.78 25.36 10.28
CA LYS A 32 35.82 25.41 11.34
C LYS A 32 36.79 26.57 11.12
N THR A 33 37.50 27.01 12.17
CA THR A 33 38.64 27.93 12.03
C THR A 33 39.95 27.19 12.31
N ILE A 34 40.96 27.35 11.45
CA ILE A 34 42.32 26.82 11.62
C ILE A 34 43.31 27.96 11.40
N GLU A 35 44.25 28.15 12.33
CA GLU A 35 45.34 29.13 12.26
C GLU A 35 44.91 30.58 11.95
N GLY A 36 43.66 30.93 12.27
CA GLY A 36 43.05 32.25 12.03
C GLY A 36 42.29 32.36 10.70
N THR A 37 42.34 31.34 9.84
CA THR A 37 41.55 31.25 8.60
C THR A 37 40.26 30.47 8.84
N HIS A 38 39.13 31.01 8.39
CA HIS A 38 37.82 30.36 8.46
C HIS A 38 37.59 29.46 7.26
N ILE A 39 37.50 28.15 7.50
CA ILE A 39 37.31 27.09 6.52
C ILE A 39 35.85 26.62 6.57
N VAL A 40 35.11 26.94 5.52
CA VAL A 40 33.73 26.51 5.31
C VAL A 40 33.65 25.77 3.98
N ARG A 41 32.82 24.72 3.86
CA ARG A 41 32.58 23.98 2.61
C ARG A 41 31.11 23.60 2.43
N THR A 42 30.66 23.48 1.19
CA THR A 42 29.29 23.02 0.85
C THR A 42 29.19 21.51 0.64
N GLU A 43 27.99 20.98 0.50
CA GLU A 43 27.75 19.81 -0.35
C GLU A 43 27.66 20.28 -1.82
N PRO A 44 28.06 19.47 -2.80
CA PRO A 44 27.89 19.81 -4.21
C PRO A 44 26.39 19.86 -4.60
N GLN A 45 25.97 20.85 -5.39
CA GLN A 45 24.66 20.81 -6.07
C GLN A 45 24.77 20.86 -7.57
N THR A 46 23.87 20.12 -8.23
CA THR A 46 23.78 20.05 -9.69
C THR A 46 23.07 21.27 -10.24
N ILE A 47 23.82 22.15 -10.90
CA ILE A 47 23.32 23.36 -11.56
C ILE A 47 22.69 22.99 -12.92
N VAL A 48 23.34 22.11 -13.68
CA VAL A 48 22.95 21.74 -15.04
C VAL A 48 22.79 20.23 -15.18
N VAL A 49 21.66 19.81 -15.76
CA VAL A 49 21.38 18.42 -16.19
C VAL A 49 21.00 18.46 -17.67
N ARG A 50 21.62 17.59 -18.47
CA ARG A 50 21.39 17.46 -19.92
C ARG A 50 21.74 16.05 -20.39
N GLY A 51 20.77 15.30 -20.91
CA GLY A 51 21.00 13.96 -21.48
C GLY A 51 21.85 13.04 -20.60
N THR A 52 23.13 12.88 -20.98
CA THR A 52 24.13 12.02 -20.33
C THR A 52 25.11 12.77 -19.40
N TYR A 53 25.04 14.10 -19.30
CA TYR A 53 26.00 14.91 -18.57
C TYR A 53 25.35 15.83 -17.53
N THR A 54 26.09 16.07 -16.45
CA THR A 54 25.68 16.96 -15.35
C THR A 54 26.84 17.78 -14.85
N TYR A 55 26.61 19.07 -14.66
CA TYR A 55 27.55 19.96 -13.97
C TYR A 55 27.04 20.27 -12.56
N SER A 56 27.85 19.92 -11.57
CA SER A 56 27.60 20.25 -10.15
C SER A 56 28.71 21.12 -9.61
N LEU A 57 28.44 21.84 -8.53
CA LEU A 57 29.35 22.84 -7.99
C LEU A 57 29.28 22.79 -6.46
N GLN A 58 30.45 22.68 -5.83
CA GLN A 58 30.69 22.74 -4.39
C GLN A 58 31.60 23.93 -4.11
N LEU A 59 31.41 24.63 -3.00
CA LEU A 59 32.18 25.83 -2.71
C LEU A 59 32.85 25.75 -1.36
N MET A 60 33.90 26.52 -1.20
CA MET A 60 34.79 26.40 -0.06
C MET A 60 35.65 27.65 0.14
N THR A 61 36.03 27.88 1.40
CA THR A 61 37.15 28.74 1.76
C THR A 61 38.33 27.89 2.21
N ASP A 62 39.53 28.25 1.78
CA ASP A 62 40.80 27.76 2.34
C ASP A 62 41.88 28.87 2.32
N GLU A 63 43.13 28.51 2.56
CA GLU A 63 44.26 29.44 2.58
C GLU A 63 44.47 30.19 1.25
N LYS A 64 43.96 29.67 0.12
CA LYS A 64 44.00 30.30 -1.22
C LYS A 64 42.82 31.26 -1.46
N GLY A 65 41.97 31.46 -0.45
CA GLY A 65 40.78 32.29 -0.51
C GLY A 65 39.52 31.50 -0.80
N VAL A 66 38.64 32.05 -1.64
CA VAL A 66 37.32 31.45 -1.89
C VAL A 66 37.29 30.77 -3.25
N LEU A 67 36.67 29.58 -3.29
CA LEU A 67 36.84 28.63 -4.38
C LEU A 67 35.54 27.87 -4.63
N ALA A 68 35.37 27.43 -5.88
CA ALA A 68 34.38 26.43 -6.26
C ALA A 68 35.08 25.20 -6.85
N LYS A 69 34.88 24.03 -6.25
CA LYS A 69 35.10 22.76 -6.94
C LYS A 69 33.93 22.50 -7.88
N VAL A 70 34.21 22.48 -9.18
CA VAL A 70 33.24 22.17 -10.24
C VAL A 70 33.40 20.71 -10.65
N PHE A 71 32.29 19.98 -10.66
CA PHE A 71 32.21 18.57 -11.07
C PHE A 71 31.56 18.47 -12.45
N SER A 72 32.32 18.04 -13.45
CA SER A 72 31.83 17.70 -14.79
C SER A 72 31.69 16.18 -14.90
N LYS A 73 30.47 15.65 -14.64
CA LYS A 73 30.17 14.22 -14.80
C LYS A 73 29.66 13.95 -16.20
N GLY A 74 30.43 13.19 -16.99
CA GLY A 74 30.14 12.88 -18.40
C GLY A 74 30.12 14.10 -19.34
N GLY A 75 30.57 15.27 -18.87
CA GLY A 75 30.54 16.54 -19.59
C GLY A 75 31.79 16.76 -20.44
N VAL A 76 32.45 17.91 -20.24
CA VAL A 76 33.77 18.21 -20.82
C VAL A 76 34.82 18.25 -19.72
N ASP A 77 36.03 17.82 -20.03
CA ASP A 77 37.25 18.13 -19.29
C ASP A 77 37.44 19.66 -19.22
N PHE A 78 37.93 20.19 -18.09
CA PHE A 78 38.33 21.58 -17.98
C PHE A 78 39.85 21.68 -17.89
N ASN A 79 40.45 22.61 -18.64
CA ASN A 79 41.89 22.86 -18.59
C ASN A 79 42.18 24.00 -17.59
N GLN A 80 43.38 24.00 -17.00
CA GLN A 80 43.87 25.17 -16.27
C GLN A 80 43.86 26.38 -17.20
N GLY A 81 43.25 27.47 -16.74
CA GLY A 81 43.07 28.68 -17.54
C GLY A 81 41.77 28.74 -18.34
N ASP A 82 41.00 27.66 -18.49
CA ASP A 82 39.63 27.72 -19.02
C ASP A 82 38.72 28.54 -18.09
N GLU A 83 37.59 29.02 -18.63
CA GLU A 83 36.68 29.92 -17.93
C GLU A 83 35.26 29.35 -17.82
N ILE A 84 34.62 29.55 -16.67
CA ILE A 84 33.17 29.55 -16.56
C ILE A 84 32.69 31.00 -16.56
N ILE A 85 31.61 31.29 -17.28
CA ILE A 85 30.95 32.60 -17.28
C ILE A 85 29.52 32.42 -16.79
N PHE A 86 29.23 32.85 -15.56
CA PHE A 86 27.85 32.90 -15.06
C PHE A 86 27.13 34.14 -15.59
N MET A 87 25.83 34.03 -15.81
CA MET A 87 24.98 35.13 -16.25
C MET A 87 23.64 35.12 -15.49
N ASP A 88 23.27 36.29 -14.95
CA ASP A 88 21.98 36.48 -14.27
C ASP A 88 20.83 36.71 -15.26
N ALA A 89 19.60 36.65 -14.74
CA ALA A 89 18.37 36.96 -15.46
C ALA A 89 18.25 38.41 -15.98
N ARG A 90 19.22 39.29 -15.68
CA ARG A 90 19.33 40.66 -16.22
C ARG A 90 20.35 40.77 -17.36
N GLY A 91 21.09 39.70 -17.64
CA GLY A 91 22.15 39.65 -18.65
C GLY A 91 23.53 40.08 -18.13
N THR A 92 23.69 40.31 -16.82
CA THR A 92 25.00 40.60 -16.23
C THR A 92 25.86 39.33 -16.34
N ARG A 93 27.00 39.41 -17.05
CA ARG A 93 27.96 38.29 -17.19
C ARG A 93 29.18 38.53 -16.29
N LYS A 94 29.65 37.49 -15.62
CA LYS A 94 30.91 37.47 -14.86
C LYS A 94 31.68 36.19 -15.15
N SER A 95 33.00 36.29 -15.28
CA SER A 95 33.90 35.21 -15.70
C SER A 95 34.87 34.82 -14.60
N TYR A 96 35.09 33.51 -14.47
CA TYR A 96 35.86 32.86 -13.43
C TYR A 96 36.80 31.87 -14.08
N ARG A 97 38.04 31.80 -13.60
CA ARG A 97 39.07 30.97 -14.21
C ARG A 97 39.34 29.73 -13.38
N PHE A 98 39.51 28.60 -14.06
CA PHE A 98 40.04 27.39 -13.44
C PHE A 98 41.53 27.58 -13.14
N ILE A 99 41.90 27.49 -11.86
CA ILE A 99 43.29 27.59 -11.39
C ILE A 99 44.05 26.27 -11.44
N ASP A 100 43.35 25.15 -11.65
CA ASP A 100 43.91 23.80 -11.61
C ASP A 100 43.44 22.97 -12.82
N MET A 101 44.31 22.05 -13.28
CA MET A 101 44.00 21.02 -14.28
C MET A 101 43.01 19.99 -13.74
N GLY A 102 42.90 19.87 -12.41
CA GLY A 102 41.89 19.05 -11.75
C GLY A 102 42.17 17.54 -11.75
N GLU A 103 41.32 16.81 -11.05
CA GLU A 103 41.38 15.34 -10.95
C GLU A 103 40.24 14.68 -11.74
N MET A 104 40.48 13.48 -12.28
CA MET A 104 39.43 12.69 -12.94
C MET A 104 39.15 11.41 -12.14
N THR A 105 37.95 11.33 -11.59
CA THR A 105 37.42 10.16 -10.87
C THR A 105 36.37 9.45 -11.72
N ARG A 106 35.87 8.29 -11.27
CA ARG A 106 34.83 7.53 -11.98
C ARG A 106 33.68 7.14 -11.04
N ASP A 107 32.51 7.70 -11.30
CA ASP A 107 31.27 7.38 -10.59
C ASP A 107 30.33 6.59 -11.51
N GLY A 108 29.96 5.38 -11.10
CA GLY A 108 29.15 4.45 -11.92
C GLY A 108 29.81 4.10 -13.27
N GLY A 109 31.13 4.23 -13.39
CA GLY A 109 31.87 4.09 -14.65
C GLY A 109 31.84 5.33 -15.56
N THR A 110 31.09 6.37 -15.20
CA THR A 110 31.11 7.68 -15.90
C THR A 110 32.29 8.50 -15.38
N PRO A 111 33.09 9.16 -16.25
CA PRO A 111 34.15 10.06 -15.78
C PRO A 111 33.55 11.29 -15.09
N VAL A 112 34.21 11.74 -14.03
CA VAL A 112 33.89 12.97 -13.29
C VAL A 112 35.17 13.78 -13.18
N HIS A 113 35.18 14.98 -13.73
CA HIS A 113 36.32 15.89 -13.68
C HIS A 113 36.08 16.93 -12.59
N GLU A 114 37.02 17.07 -11.66
CA GLU A 114 36.96 17.92 -10.48
C GLU A 114 38.00 19.04 -10.58
N ASN A 115 37.56 20.23 -10.99
CA ASN A 115 38.43 21.38 -11.21
C ASN A 115 38.11 22.52 -10.25
N ILE A 116 39.15 23.25 -9.83
CA ILE A 116 39.03 24.36 -8.90
C ILE A 116 38.90 25.70 -9.66
N LEU A 117 37.74 26.31 -9.51
CA LEU A 117 37.35 27.64 -9.97
C LEU A 117 37.56 28.65 -8.81
N GLN A 118 37.95 29.88 -9.12
CA GLN A 118 38.56 30.81 -8.16
C GLN A 118 37.69 32.08 -7.98
N LEU A 119 37.30 32.41 -6.73
CA LEU A 119 36.19 33.31 -6.31
C LEU A 119 36.55 34.19 -5.07
N ASP A 120 35.69 35.15 -4.63
CA ASP A 120 35.99 36.16 -3.56
C ASP A 120 34.97 36.31 -2.40
N LEU A 121 34.61 37.54 -1.99
CA LEU A 121 33.45 37.89 -1.14
C LEU A 121 32.46 38.90 -1.76
N ALA A 122 32.77 39.57 -2.88
CA ALA A 122 31.74 40.17 -3.75
C ALA A 122 30.82 39.07 -4.34
N ALA A 123 31.43 37.96 -4.75
CA ALA A 123 31.27 36.78 -3.93
C ALA A 123 29.92 36.12 -3.82
N VAL A 124 29.76 35.45 -2.68
CA VAL A 124 28.48 34.90 -2.23
C VAL A 124 27.32 35.87 -2.47
N ASN A 125 27.59 37.17 -2.40
CA ASN A 125 26.60 38.20 -2.53
C ASN A 125 25.88 38.21 -3.89
N TRP A 126 26.51 38.00 -5.06
CA TRP A 126 25.74 37.95 -6.32
C TRP A 126 24.96 36.65 -6.47
N PHE A 127 25.54 35.46 -6.28
CA PHE A 127 24.77 34.21 -6.41
C PHE A 127 23.63 34.13 -5.36
N ALA A 128 23.78 34.74 -4.18
CA ALA A 128 22.70 34.88 -3.19
C ALA A 128 21.62 35.92 -3.56
N THR A 129 21.97 37.01 -4.23
CA THR A 129 21.03 38.12 -4.53
C THR A 129 20.46 38.11 -5.95
N ALA A 130 21.11 37.43 -6.89
CA ALA A 130 20.76 37.39 -8.30
C ALA A 130 20.36 35.98 -8.76
N ASP A 131 19.46 35.95 -9.73
CA ASP A 131 18.91 34.72 -10.30
C ASP A 131 19.77 34.26 -11.47
N ILE A 132 20.79 33.44 -11.19
CA ILE A 132 21.77 32.95 -12.17
C ILE A 132 21.11 31.91 -13.09
N ASN A 133 20.78 32.33 -14.32
CA ASN A 133 19.95 31.54 -15.23
C ASN A 133 20.73 30.89 -16.38
N THR A 134 22.00 31.24 -16.57
CA THR A 134 22.85 30.68 -17.62
C THR A 134 24.28 30.55 -17.12
N MET A 135 24.93 29.46 -17.49
CA MET A 135 26.36 29.24 -17.36
C MET A 135 26.93 29.07 -18.77
N TYR A 136 28.09 29.65 -19.06
CA TYR A 136 28.89 29.31 -20.24
C TYR A 136 30.16 28.61 -19.76
N ILE A 137 30.59 27.58 -20.49
CA ILE A 137 31.95 27.04 -20.38
C ILE A 137 32.71 27.56 -21.60
N LYS A 138 33.83 28.23 -21.39
CA LYS A 138 34.69 28.80 -22.43
C LYS A 138 36.03 28.08 -22.38
N ASN A 139 36.29 27.26 -23.38
CA ASN A 139 37.60 26.65 -23.57
C ASN A 139 38.54 27.69 -24.18
N ASN A 140 39.59 28.07 -23.46
CA ASN A 140 40.53 29.11 -23.88
C ASN A 140 41.60 28.58 -24.85
N ILE A 141 41.65 27.27 -25.10
CA ILE A 141 42.56 26.63 -26.06
C ILE A 141 41.90 26.60 -27.46
N SER A 142 40.65 26.14 -27.57
CA SER A 142 39.88 26.14 -28.83
C SER A 142 39.17 27.46 -29.11
N ASN A 143 39.01 28.32 -28.11
CA ASN A 143 38.17 29.53 -28.11
C ASN A 143 36.66 29.25 -28.33
N GLU A 144 36.22 28.01 -28.11
CA GLU A 144 34.81 27.65 -28.20
C GLU A 144 34.09 27.95 -26.88
N MET A 145 32.91 28.58 -26.98
CA MET A 145 31.98 28.72 -25.87
C MET A 145 30.82 27.74 -26.00
N ARG A 146 30.44 27.12 -24.88
CA ARG A 146 29.26 26.27 -24.72
C ARG A 146 28.30 26.90 -23.72
N LYS A 147 27.17 27.40 -24.21
CA LYS A 147 26.07 27.91 -23.38
C LYS A 147 25.34 26.75 -22.71
N LEU A 148 24.92 26.94 -21.45
CA LEU A 148 24.15 26.00 -20.66
C LEU A 148 23.11 26.78 -19.82
N THR A 149 21.84 26.75 -20.22
CA THR A 149 20.76 27.41 -19.48
C THR A 149 20.40 26.60 -18.23
N ILE A 150 20.22 27.29 -17.10
CA ILE A 150 19.94 26.71 -15.79
C ILE A 150 18.42 26.62 -15.62
N ASN A 151 17.91 25.45 -15.23
CA ASN A 151 16.48 25.26 -14.98
C ASN A 151 16.06 26.02 -13.71
N LEU A 152 14.84 26.58 -13.68
CA LEU A 152 14.29 27.33 -12.54
C LEU A 152 14.50 26.62 -11.18
N ASN A 153 14.27 25.32 -11.10
CA ASN A 153 14.43 24.56 -9.86
C ASN A 153 15.91 24.46 -9.43
N ARG A 154 16.85 24.44 -10.39
CA ARG A 154 18.30 24.42 -10.12
C ARG A 154 18.87 25.80 -9.82
N MET A 155 18.33 26.84 -10.44
CA MET A 155 18.58 28.24 -10.09
C MET A 155 18.08 28.56 -8.67
N GLN A 156 16.86 28.13 -8.32
CA GLN A 156 16.29 28.28 -6.99
C GLN A 156 17.04 27.46 -5.94
N ALA A 157 17.49 26.25 -6.28
CA ALA A 157 18.46 25.52 -5.47
C ALA A 157 19.70 26.39 -5.30
N PHE A 158 20.56 26.50 -6.33
CA PHE A 158 21.80 27.28 -6.34
C PHE A 158 21.72 28.60 -5.54
N ARG A 159 20.67 29.41 -5.71
CA ARG A 159 20.47 30.67 -4.94
C ARG A 159 20.01 30.51 -3.49
N SER A 160 19.01 29.69 -3.18
CA SER A 160 18.55 29.47 -1.78
C SER A 160 19.66 28.87 -0.94
N MET A 161 20.40 28.02 -1.62
CA MET A 161 21.58 27.32 -1.20
C MET A 161 22.64 28.46 -0.97
N ALA A 162 22.88 29.40 -1.91
CA ALA A 162 23.93 30.45 -1.83
C ALA A 162 23.90 31.30 -0.56
N VAL A 163 22.67 31.74 -0.24
CA VAL A 163 22.32 32.57 0.91
C VAL A 163 22.88 32.04 2.24
N CYS A 164 23.11 30.73 2.40
CA CYS A 164 23.53 30.15 3.66
C CYS A 164 25.04 30.26 3.98
N PHE A 165 25.95 30.19 3.01
CA PHE A 165 27.37 30.46 3.28
C PHE A 165 27.65 31.94 3.43
N ASN A 166 26.87 32.79 2.75
CA ASN A 166 26.96 34.24 2.97
C ASN A 166 26.60 34.61 4.42
N LYS A 167 25.70 33.82 5.02
CA LYS A 167 25.34 33.90 6.45
C LYS A 167 26.32 33.18 7.38
N THR A 168 27.14 32.26 6.87
CA THR A 168 27.99 31.37 7.70
C THR A 168 29.45 31.81 7.74
N LEU A 169 29.96 32.46 6.69
CA LEU A 169 31.33 32.98 6.63
C LEU A 169 31.56 34.12 7.63
N ASP A 170 32.64 34.02 8.42
CA ASP A 170 33.22 35.20 9.06
C ASP A 170 34.09 35.95 8.04
N VAL A 171 33.50 36.98 7.43
CA VAL A 171 34.14 37.91 6.49
C VAL A 171 35.47 38.49 7.00
N SER A 172 35.72 38.52 8.32
CA SER A 172 36.97 39.02 8.90
C SER A 172 38.09 37.97 9.00
N GLN A 173 37.78 36.69 8.77
CA GLN A 173 38.72 35.55 8.87
C GLN A 173 38.83 34.75 7.55
N VAL A 174 38.25 35.24 6.46
CA VAL A 174 38.44 34.68 5.11
C VAL A 174 39.59 35.41 4.41
N ASN A 175 40.51 34.67 3.79
CA ASN A 175 41.58 35.25 2.97
C ASN A 175 41.03 35.72 1.61
N ASP A 176 40.30 36.83 1.58
CA ASP A 176 39.57 37.28 0.39
C ASP A 176 40.50 37.72 -0.76
N VAL A 177 40.67 36.84 -1.75
CA VAL A 177 41.30 37.17 -3.03
C VAL A 177 40.19 37.68 -3.95
N VAL A 178 40.23 38.94 -4.41
CA VAL A 178 39.09 39.60 -5.11
C VAL A 178 38.92 39.11 -6.58
N LEU A 179 37.75 38.52 -6.90
CA LEU A 179 37.46 37.48 -7.92
C LEU A 179 35.93 37.19 -8.22
N THR A 180 34.97 37.82 -7.54
CA THR A 180 33.50 37.95 -7.82
C THR A 180 32.54 36.70 -8.00
N ASP A 181 32.04 35.87 -6.98
CA ASP A 181 30.86 34.84 -6.98
C ASP A 181 30.68 33.48 -6.02
N ASN A 182 29.90 33.22 -4.86
CA ASN A 182 29.84 31.90 -3.95
C ASN A 182 28.53 31.28 -3.14
N ASP A 183 28.63 30.25 -2.14
CA ASP A 183 27.59 29.20 -1.58
C ASP A 183 27.92 28.18 -0.28
N ILE A 184 27.23 27.34 0.72
CA ILE A 184 25.86 26.76 1.35
C ILE A 184 25.58 26.10 2.91
N SER A 185 24.97 24.86 3.34
CA SER A 185 24.20 24.33 4.70
C SER A 185 24.15 22.96 5.84
N PRO A 186 23.77 21.54 5.91
CA PRO A 186 22.98 20.55 6.91
C PRO A 186 23.43 19.86 8.32
N SER A 187 22.77 18.85 9.07
CA SER A 187 21.36 18.31 9.51
C SER A 187 21.25 16.84 10.27
N ARG A 188 20.05 16.24 10.76
CA ARG A 188 19.60 14.76 11.17
C ARG A 188 19.54 14.19 12.71
N LEU A 189 18.91 13.11 13.41
CA LEU A 189 17.82 11.95 13.51
C LEU A 189 17.62 11.34 15.05
N THR A 190 16.97 10.24 15.70
CA THR A 190 16.23 8.84 15.62
C THR A 190 15.49 8.22 16.98
N ASP A 191 14.91 6.92 17.15
CA ASP A 191 14.11 6.21 18.34
C ASP A 191 14.08 4.55 18.42
N PRO A 192 13.34 3.51 19.12
CA PRO A 192 12.29 3.16 20.25
C PRO A 192 12.54 1.87 21.27
N GLU A 193 11.76 0.97 22.05
CA GLU A 193 10.37 0.32 22.44
C GLU A 193 10.41 -0.74 23.71
N ARG A 194 9.40 -1.63 24.21
CA ARG A 194 9.42 -3.02 25.00
C ARG A 194 8.12 -3.68 25.79
N ARG A 195 8.03 -4.98 26.37
CA ARG A 195 6.79 -5.82 26.97
C ARG A 195 6.90 -7.19 27.92
N GLY A 196 5.85 -7.83 28.62
CA GLY A 196 5.79 -9.20 29.44
C GLY A 196 4.46 -9.84 30.24
N THR A 197 4.35 -11.13 30.85
CA THR A 197 3.11 -11.92 31.49
C THR A 197 3.20 -13.24 32.52
N GLY A 198 2.13 -13.95 33.12
CA GLY A 198 2.09 -15.29 33.98
C GLY A 198 0.78 -16.03 34.71
N PRO A 199 0.72 -17.33 35.32
CA PRO A 199 -0.50 -18.24 35.81
C PRO A 199 -0.51 -19.36 37.06
N SER A 200 -1.61 -20.16 37.50
CA SER A 200 -1.71 -21.37 38.55
C SER A 200 -3.09 -22.27 38.87
N LYS A 201 -3.20 -23.50 39.60
CA LYS A 201 -4.44 -24.47 39.94
C LYS A 201 -4.62 -25.52 41.26
N PRO A 202 -5.26 -26.82 41.39
CA PRO A 202 -6.17 -27.46 42.54
C PRO A 202 -6.12 -29.04 43.08
N ILE A 203 -7.11 -29.73 43.86
CA ILE A 203 -7.14 -31.20 44.50
C ILE A 203 -8.51 -31.97 45.08
N ASP A 204 -8.55 -33.28 45.63
CA ASP A 204 -9.70 -34.37 45.90
C ASP A 204 -9.59 -35.45 47.17
N VAL A 205 -10.30 -36.61 47.66
CA VAL A 205 -11.64 -37.49 47.72
C VAL A 205 -11.71 -38.88 48.65
N ASN A 206 -12.85 -39.55 49.16
CA ASN A 206 -13.08 -40.98 49.87
C ASN A 206 -14.61 -41.51 50.27
N SER A 207 -15.20 -42.65 50.92
CA SER A 207 -15.03 -44.07 51.60
C SER A 207 -16.36 -45.06 51.90
N LEU A 208 -16.43 -46.21 52.74
CA LEU A 208 -17.49 -47.41 52.93
C LEU A 208 -17.59 -48.28 54.35
N ASN A 209 -18.27 -49.44 54.85
CA ASN A 209 -19.55 -50.40 54.88
C ASN A 209 -19.49 -51.66 56.00
N ASP A 210 -20.27 -52.76 56.43
CA ASP A 210 -21.64 -53.57 56.38
C ASP A 210 -21.96 -54.89 57.38
N GLN A 211 -23.15 -55.67 57.41
CA GLN A 211 -23.55 -57.18 57.84
C GLN A 211 -24.75 -57.78 58.85
N GLU A 212 -24.86 -59.11 59.37
CA GLU A 212 -26.11 -60.11 59.45
C GLU A 212 -26.31 -61.48 60.43
N LEU A 213 -27.54 -62.18 60.64
CA LEU A 213 -28.04 -63.71 60.87
C LEU A 213 -28.53 -64.63 62.20
N GLN A 214 -29.51 -65.65 62.12
CA GLN A 214 -29.79 -67.11 62.72
C GLN A 214 -31.03 -67.78 63.62
N ASP A 215 -31.49 -69.07 63.31
CA ASP A 215 -32.06 -70.32 64.08
C ASP A 215 -33.57 -70.87 64.31
N LEU A 216 -33.82 -72.24 64.41
CA LEU A 216 -35.17 -72.98 64.39
C LEU A 216 -35.32 -74.53 64.82
N TYR A 217 -36.58 -75.02 65.07
CA TYR A 217 -37.23 -76.40 64.99
C TYR A 217 -37.20 -77.58 66.04
N GLY A 218 -38.31 -78.36 66.13
CA GLY A 218 -38.40 -79.76 66.70
C GLY A 218 -39.82 -80.42 66.91
N GLU A 219 -40.03 -81.67 66.43
CA GLU A 219 -41.04 -82.77 66.72
C GLU A 219 -42.52 -82.48 67.15
N LEU A 220 -43.61 -83.11 66.68
CA LEU A 220 -43.93 -84.19 65.70
C LEU A 220 -43.62 -85.68 66.04
N ALA A 221 -44.29 -86.29 67.04
CA ALA A 221 -44.13 -87.73 67.32
C ALA A 221 -45.37 -88.57 67.80
N LYS A 222 -46.40 -88.00 68.44
CA LYS A 222 -47.45 -88.79 69.15
C LYS A 222 -48.72 -89.15 68.35
N THR A 223 -48.70 -89.01 67.03
CA THR A 223 -49.81 -89.34 66.11
C THR A 223 -49.94 -90.85 65.85
N LYS A 224 -50.27 -91.66 66.88
CA LYS A 224 -50.42 -93.12 66.71
C LYS A 224 -51.47 -93.83 67.57
N GLU A 225 -52.02 -93.20 68.59
CA GLU A 225 -53.16 -93.76 69.36
C GLU A 225 -54.50 -93.67 68.59
N ASN A 226 -54.51 -92.93 67.47
CA ASN A 226 -55.68 -92.45 66.72
C ASN A 226 -56.73 -93.52 66.36
N VAL A 227 -56.31 -94.77 66.09
CA VAL A 227 -57.02 -95.67 65.16
C VAL A 227 -58.14 -96.52 65.79
N ARG A 228 -58.36 -96.46 67.12
CA ARG A 228 -59.40 -97.28 67.80
C ARG A 228 -60.53 -96.52 68.48
N GLN A 229 -60.37 -95.22 68.74
CA GLN A 229 -61.55 -94.35 68.93
C GLN A 229 -62.26 -94.08 67.59
N GLU A 230 -61.59 -94.38 66.48
CA GLU A 230 -61.89 -93.85 65.16
C GLU A 230 -63.26 -94.25 64.57
N ILE A 231 -63.76 -95.46 64.87
CA ILE A 231 -64.96 -96.05 64.24
C ILE A 231 -66.28 -95.71 64.97
N GLN A 232 -66.27 -95.51 66.30
CA GLN A 232 -67.43 -94.91 66.98
C GLN A 232 -67.39 -93.39 66.90
N ALA A 233 -66.20 -92.79 66.88
CA ALA A 233 -66.06 -91.43 66.41
C ALA A 233 -66.52 -91.27 64.96
N GLU A 234 -66.55 -92.29 64.08
CA GLU A 234 -66.97 -92.14 62.68
C GLU A 234 -68.43 -91.73 62.50
N GLN A 235 -69.35 -92.09 63.42
CA GLN A 235 -70.74 -91.66 63.32
C GLN A 235 -70.98 -90.26 63.89
N GLU A 236 -70.28 -89.88 64.97
CA GLU A 236 -70.26 -88.47 65.40
C GLU A 236 -69.48 -87.59 64.40
N LYS A 237 -68.38 -88.08 63.82
CA LYS A 237 -67.69 -87.49 62.67
C LYS A 237 -68.59 -87.46 61.43
N ALA A 238 -69.64 -88.28 61.28
CA ALA A 238 -70.55 -88.13 60.13
C ALA A 238 -71.48 -86.93 60.32
N GLU A 239 -72.00 -86.70 61.53
CA GLU A 239 -72.76 -85.49 61.90
C GLU A 239 -71.87 -84.24 61.94
N ILE A 240 -70.69 -84.35 62.56
CA ILE A 240 -69.69 -83.28 62.64
C ILE A 240 -69.12 -82.99 61.25
N ALA A 241 -68.79 -83.98 60.41
CA ALA A 241 -68.39 -83.73 59.02
C ALA A 241 -69.54 -83.19 58.18
N LYS A 242 -70.82 -83.48 58.48
CA LYS A 242 -71.92 -82.84 57.75
C LYS A 242 -72.05 -81.35 58.11
N ARG A 243 -71.75 -80.99 59.36
CA ARG A 243 -71.62 -79.59 59.81
C ARG A 243 -70.34 -78.93 59.28
N GLN A 244 -69.18 -79.57 59.42
CA GLN A 244 -67.90 -79.11 58.88
C GLN A 244 -67.94 -79.01 57.36
N ILE A 245 -68.62 -79.88 56.60
CA ILE A 245 -68.77 -79.72 55.16
C ILE A 245 -69.69 -78.53 54.83
N GLN A 246 -70.71 -78.23 55.64
CA GLN A 246 -71.49 -77.00 55.47
C GLN A 246 -70.68 -75.74 55.84
N GLU A 247 -69.84 -75.82 56.87
CA GLU A 247 -68.97 -74.74 57.36
C GLU A 247 -67.74 -74.53 56.46
N GLU A 248 -67.17 -75.59 55.88
CA GLU A 248 -66.13 -75.61 54.86
C GLU A 248 -66.68 -75.19 53.50
N VAL A 249 -67.93 -75.52 53.15
CA VAL A 249 -68.57 -74.96 51.94
C VAL A 249 -68.94 -73.49 52.15
N ALA A 250 -69.26 -73.05 53.38
CA ALA A 250 -69.39 -71.64 53.71
C ALA A 250 -68.04 -70.92 53.61
N LEU A 251 -67.00 -71.42 54.30
CA LEU A 251 -65.63 -70.91 54.25
C LEU A 251 -65.03 -70.96 52.83
N ALA A 252 -65.31 -71.99 52.04
CA ALA A 252 -64.84 -72.07 50.64
C ALA A 252 -65.61 -71.09 49.74
N ARG A 253 -66.89 -70.81 50.00
CA ARG A 253 -67.63 -69.73 49.32
C ARG A 253 -67.14 -68.36 49.75
N GLU A 254 -66.82 -68.17 51.03
CA GLU A 254 -66.28 -66.93 51.58
C GLU A 254 -64.87 -66.67 51.07
N GLN A 255 -63.97 -67.65 51.13
CA GLN A 255 -62.63 -67.61 50.53
C GLN A 255 -62.67 -67.47 49.00
N ALA A 256 -63.62 -68.09 48.30
CA ALA A 256 -63.78 -67.89 46.86
C ALA A 256 -64.33 -66.49 46.51
N ASN A 257 -65.13 -65.88 47.38
CA ASN A 257 -65.57 -64.49 47.22
C ASN A 257 -64.47 -63.51 47.60
N ALA A 258 -63.72 -63.75 48.67
CA ALA A 258 -62.55 -62.98 49.08
C ALA A 258 -61.47 -63.01 48.00
N LYS A 259 -61.10 -64.19 47.47
CA LYS A 259 -60.17 -64.30 46.33
C LYS A 259 -60.70 -63.65 45.05
N LYS A 260 -62.02 -63.62 44.83
CA LYS A 260 -62.60 -62.85 43.72
C LYS A 260 -62.52 -61.34 43.93
N GLN A 261 -62.65 -60.87 45.18
CA GLN A 261 -62.45 -59.46 45.53
C GLN A 261 -60.97 -59.09 45.39
N GLU A 262 -60.06 -59.92 45.92
CA GLU A 262 -58.61 -59.83 45.76
C GLU A 262 -58.21 -59.77 44.28
N TYR A 263 -58.63 -60.73 43.44
CA TYR A 263 -58.36 -60.68 41.99
C TYR A 263 -59.04 -59.50 41.27
N ALA A 264 -60.20 -59.04 41.73
CA ALA A 264 -60.84 -57.85 41.17
C ALA A 264 -60.09 -56.57 41.54
N GLU A 265 -59.57 -56.48 42.76
CA GLU A 265 -58.76 -55.38 43.25
C GLU A 265 -57.36 -55.38 42.62
N GLU A 266 -56.70 -56.53 42.48
CA GLU A 266 -55.46 -56.69 41.70
C GLU A 266 -55.67 -56.24 40.24
N VAL A 267 -56.76 -56.65 39.58
CA VAL A 267 -57.05 -56.22 38.20
C VAL A 267 -57.38 -54.72 38.13
N LEU A 268 -58.06 -54.15 39.13
CA LEU A 268 -58.30 -52.71 39.21
C LEU A 268 -57.02 -51.93 39.53
N GLU A 269 -56.11 -52.46 40.34
CA GLU A 269 -54.84 -51.81 40.66
C GLU A 269 -53.86 -51.93 39.51
N ALA A 270 -53.75 -53.09 38.86
CA ALA A 270 -52.99 -53.27 37.62
C ALA A 270 -53.51 -52.34 36.50
N ARG A 271 -54.83 -52.13 36.42
CA ARG A 271 -55.42 -51.10 35.53
C ARG A 271 -55.03 -49.68 35.94
N LYS A 272 -55.06 -49.32 37.23
CA LYS A 272 -54.62 -48.01 37.72
C LYS A 272 -53.13 -47.76 37.48
N ARG A 273 -52.28 -48.75 37.75
CA ARG A 273 -50.83 -48.72 37.49
C ARG A 273 -50.56 -48.59 35.98
N SER A 274 -51.17 -49.44 35.14
CA SER A 274 -51.02 -49.33 33.68
C SER A 274 -51.56 -48.01 33.10
N GLN A 275 -52.65 -47.45 33.65
CA GLN A 275 -53.14 -46.13 33.24
C GLN A 275 -52.18 -45.01 33.67
N ALA A 276 -51.62 -45.07 34.89
CA ALA A 276 -50.62 -44.13 35.35
C ALA A 276 -49.32 -44.22 34.54
N GLU A 277 -48.89 -45.41 34.13
CA GLU A 277 -47.75 -45.63 33.22
C GLU A 277 -48.06 -45.07 31.82
N ILE A 278 -49.26 -45.27 31.29
CA ILE A 278 -49.70 -44.71 30.00
C ILE A 278 -49.71 -43.17 30.04
N ASP A 279 -50.25 -42.57 31.10
CA ASP A 279 -50.33 -41.11 31.22
C ASP A 279 -48.98 -40.47 31.60
N ALA A 280 -48.11 -41.19 32.32
CA ALA A 280 -46.71 -40.81 32.50
C ALA A 280 -45.95 -40.85 31.16
N SER A 281 -46.09 -41.92 30.38
CA SER A 281 -45.47 -42.07 29.06
C SER A 281 -45.98 -41.02 28.07
N ARG A 282 -47.30 -40.73 28.04
CA ARG A 282 -47.87 -39.61 27.27
C ARG A 282 -47.27 -38.27 27.66
N LYS A 283 -47.07 -38.03 28.96
CA LYS A 283 -46.45 -36.79 29.48
C LYS A 283 -44.96 -36.71 29.13
N GLU A 284 -44.24 -37.83 29.16
CA GLU A 284 -42.85 -37.92 28.74
C GLU A 284 -42.70 -37.65 27.23
N VAL A 285 -43.52 -38.29 26.39
CA VAL A 285 -43.58 -38.02 24.95
C VAL A 285 -43.94 -36.55 24.68
N ALA A 286 -44.93 -35.98 25.36
CA ALA A 286 -45.28 -34.57 25.21
C ALA A 286 -44.11 -33.63 25.61
N ASN A 287 -43.39 -33.94 26.69
CA ASN A 287 -42.19 -33.19 27.10
C ASN A 287 -41.07 -33.33 26.06
N MET A 288 -40.80 -34.54 25.56
CA MET A 288 -39.82 -34.79 24.49
C MET A 288 -40.17 -34.03 23.22
N VAL A 289 -41.45 -33.91 22.86
CA VAL A 289 -41.92 -33.11 21.72
C VAL A 289 -41.72 -31.62 21.95
N GLN A 290 -42.03 -31.10 23.14
CA GLN A 290 -41.75 -29.70 23.48
C GLN A 290 -40.25 -29.38 23.44
N GLU A 291 -39.42 -30.23 24.01
CA GLU A 291 -37.95 -30.07 23.97
C GLU A 291 -37.40 -30.22 22.54
N ALA A 292 -37.91 -31.17 21.75
CA ALA A 292 -37.50 -31.38 20.36
C ALA A 292 -37.95 -30.24 19.43
N ARG A 293 -39.05 -29.54 19.76
CA ARG A 293 -39.50 -28.30 19.09
C ARG A 293 -38.66 -27.10 19.50
N ALA A 294 -38.39 -26.92 20.80
CA ALA A 294 -37.52 -25.85 21.29
C ALA A 294 -36.09 -25.96 20.71
N LYS A 295 -35.54 -27.19 20.65
CA LYS A 295 -34.28 -27.47 19.94
C LYS A 295 -34.39 -27.09 18.46
N ALA A 296 -35.46 -27.50 17.76
CA ALA A 296 -35.66 -27.17 16.35
C ALA A 296 -35.75 -25.65 16.09
N THR A 297 -36.46 -24.87 16.91
CA THR A 297 -36.49 -23.41 16.76
C THR A 297 -35.12 -22.79 17.00
N THR A 298 -34.39 -23.21 18.04
CA THR A 298 -33.02 -22.67 18.28
C THR A 298 -32.03 -23.01 17.16
N GLU A 299 -32.19 -24.15 16.46
CA GLU A 299 -31.38 -24.46 15.28
C GLU A 299 -31.81 -23.63 14.06
N ILE A 300 -33.11 -23.38 13.85
CA ILE A 300 -33.60 -22.48 12.80
C ILE A 300 -33.07 -21.05 13.02
N ASP A 301 -33.06 -20.56 14.26
CA ASP A 301 -32.53 -19.24 14.61
C ASP A 301 -31.01 -19.16 14.36
N LYS A 302 -30.24 -20.19 14.74
CA LYS A 302 -28.80 -20.29 14.40
C LYS A 302 -28.56 -20.31 12.89
N ILE A 303 -29.38 -21.02 12.12
CA ILE A 303 -29.27 -21.08 10.65
C ILE A 303 -29.54 -19.69 10.05
N ASN A 304 -30.58 -19.00 10.50
CA ASN A 304 -30.90 -17.65 10.03
C ASN A 304 -29.81 -16.64 10.41
N LEU A 305 -29.29 -16.69 11.65
CA LEU A 305 -28.16 -15.86 12.10
C LEU A 305 -26.90 -16.10 11.25
N GLY A 306 -26.51 -17.36 11.01
CA GLY A 306 -25.35 -17.68 10.17
C GLY A 306 -25.50 -17.23 8.72
N VAL A 307 -26.72 -17.09 8.21
CA VAL A 307 -27.00 -16.58 6.86
C VAL A 307 -27.01 -15.04 6.82
N VAL A 308 -27.42 -14.36 7.90
CA VAL A 308 -27.20 -12.92 8.06
C VAL A 308 -25.70 -12.62 8.15
N GLU A 309 -24.94 -13.40 8.93
CA GLU A 309 -23.49 -13.27 9.06
C GLU A 309 -22.78 -13.55 7.71
N ALA A 310 -23.18 -14.59 6.98
CA ALA A 310 -22.63 -14.86 5.64
C ALA A 310 -22.91 -13.71 4.66
N LYS A 311 -24.08 -13.07 4.74
CA LYS A 311 -24.41 -11.87 3.94
C LYS A 311 -23.56 -10.66 4.35
N GLN A 312 -23.36 -10.44 5.65
CA GLN A 312 -22.52 -9.35 6.18
C GLN A 312 -21.07 -9.52 5.71
N ARG A 313 -20.47 -10.70 5.91
CA ARG A 313 -19.11 -11.03 5.43
C ARG A 313 -18.99 -10.87 3.91
N ALA A 314 -19.97 -11.30 3.13
CA ALA A 314 -19.98 -11.08 1.68
C ALA A 314 -20.05 -9.58 1.30
N THR A 315 -20.84 -8.76 2.01
CA THR A 315 -20.86 -7.31 1.79
C THR A 315 -19.57 -6.61 2.24
N GLU A 316 -18.89 -7.10 3.27
CA GLU A 316 -17.58 -6.63 3.72
C GLU A 316 -16.48 -6.99 2.70
N GLU A 317 -16.46 -8.22 2.18
CA GLU A 317 -15.59 -8.63 1.08
C GLU A 317 -15.81 -7.74 -0.16
N ILE A 318 -17.06 -7.47 -0.52
CA ILE A 318 -17.43 -6.57 -1.63
C ILE A 318 -16.92 -5.14 -1.39
N GLN A 319 -17.17 -4.56 -0.20
CA GLN A 319 -16.72 -3.20 0.11
C GLN A 319 -15.20 -3.11 0.12
N LYS A 320 -14.52 -4.11 0.69
CA LYS A 320 -13.06 -4.20 0.69
C LYS A 320 -12.50 -4.28 -0.73
N ALA A 321 -13.01 -5.19 -1.57
CA ALA A 321 -12.56 -5.32 -2.95
C ALA A 321 -12.76 -4.04 -3.78
N LYS A 322 -13.85 -3.29 -3.54
CA LYS A 322 -14.08 -1.97 -4.15
C LYS A 322 -13.11 -0.89 -3.68
N LEU A 323 -12.74 -0.90 -2.39
CA LEU A 323 -11.75 0.04 -1.85
C LEU A 323 -10.34 -0.29 -2.36
N GLU A 324 -9.97 -1.57 -2.42
CA GLU A 324 -8.69 -2.03 -2.98
C GLU A 324 -8.60 -1.73 -4.49
N SER A 325 -9.66 -2.00 -5.26
CA SER A 325 -9.81 -1.58 -6.67
C SER A 325 -9.63 -0.07 -6.84
N ALA A 326 -10.36 0.75 -6.08
CA ALA A 326 -10.26 2.21 -6.16
C ALA A 326 -8.86 2.73 -5.80
N GLN A 327 -8.16 2.09 -4.86
CA GLN A 327 -6.77 2.40 -4.50
C GLN A 327 -5.78 1.98 -5.60
N GLU A 328 -5.91 0.79 -6.19
CA GLU A 328 -5.10 0.36 -7.33
C GLU A 328 -5.28 1.29 -8.54
N VAL A 329 -6.52 1.68 -8.87
CA VAL A 329 -6.81 2.62 -9.97
C VAL A 329 -6.24 4.02 -9.67
N ALA A 330 -6.38 4.51 -8.44
CA ALA A 330 -5.82 5.81 -8.05
C ALA A 330 -4.28 5.80 -8.15
N ALA A 331 -3.62 4.78 -7.63
CA ALA A 331 -2.17 4.63 -7.69
C ALA A 331 -1.66 4.44 -9.13
N ALA A 332 -2.38 3.70 -9.98
CA ALA A 332 -2.03 3.54 -11.39
C ALA A 332 -2.12 4.86 -12.15
N ARG A 333 -3.18 5.64 -11.92
CA ARG A 333 -3.34 6.99 -12.50
C ARG A 333 -2.29 7.97 -12.00
N GLU A 334 -1.94 7.92 -10.71
CA GLU A 334 -0.89 8.76 -10.15
C GLU A 334 0.47 8.43 -10.76
N GLN A 335 0.85 7.14 -10.84
CA GLN A 335 2.10 6.71 -11.46
C GLN A 335 2.17 7.11 -12.94
N ALA A 336 1.11 6.91 -13.72
CA ALA A 336 1.05 7.38 -15.11
C ALA A 336 1.19 8.91 -15.20
N ALA A 337 0.56 9.68 -14.30
CA ALA A 337 0.71 11.14 -14.25
C ALA A 337 2.14 11.58 -13.86
N GLN A 338 2.79 10.88 -12.92
CA GLN A 338 4.19 11.12 -12.54
C GLN A 338 5.15 10.78 -13.70
N GLU A 339 4.96 9.67 -14.40
CA GLU A 339 5.74 9.28 -15.58
C GLU A 339 5.57 10.30 -16.71
N ILE A 340 4.34 10.68 -17.06
CA ILE A 340 4.05 11.70 -18.07
C ILE A 340 4.64 13.06 -17.67
N LYS A 341 4.64 13.43 -16.39
CA LYS A 341 5.32 14.63 -15.88
C LYS A 341 6.84 14.55 -16.07
N ALA A 342 7.46 13.42 -15.72
CA ALA A 342 8.90 13.21 -15.91
C ALA A 342 9.31 13.17 -17.39
N VAL A 343 8.45 12.66 -18.29
CA VAL A 343 8.64 12.71 -19.74
C VAL A 343 8.57 14.16 -20.26
N LYS A 344 7.60 14.95 -19.79
CA LYS A 344 7.50 16.38 -20.13
C LYS A 344 8.70 17.18 -19.62
N GLU A 345 9.16 16.93 -18.41
CA GLU A 345 10.37 17.57 -17.86
C GLU A 345 11.63 17.23 -18.68
N LYS A 346 11.78 15.99 -19.12
CA LYS A 346 12.86 15.59 -20.05
C LYS A 346 12.74 16.26 -21.42
N LEU A 347 11.53 16.42 -21.94
CA LEU A 347 11.28 17.09 -23.21
C LEU A 347 11.60 18.59 -23.13
N GLU A 348 11.23 19.27 -22.05
CA GLU A 348 11.63 20.68 -21.85
C GLU A 348 13.14 20.83 -21.68
N LEU A 349 13.82 19.91 -20.97
CA LEU A 349 15.29 19.90 -20.91
C LEU A 349 15.93 19.74 -22.30
N ALA A 350 15.38 18.88 -23.17
CA ALA A 350 15.85 18.69 -24.54
C ALA A 350 15.60 19.92 -25.44
N LYS A 351 14.47 20.62 -25.27
CA LYS A 351 14.22 21.90 -25.95
C LYS A 351 15.22 22.97 -25.52
N VAL A 352 15.52 23.06 -24.22
CA VAL A 352 16.51 24.01 -23.72
C VAL A 352 17.90 23.65 -24.26
N GLU A 353 18.28 22.37 -24.31
CA GLU A 353 19.51 21.90 -24.95
C GLU A 353 19.61 22.33 -26.42
N TYR A 354 18.55 22.13 -27.21
CA TYR A 354 18.47 22.60 -28.60
C TYR A 354 18.68 24.13 -28.72
N THR A 355 18.09 24.93 -27.82
CA THR A 355 18.33 26.39 -27.82
C THR A 355 19.75 26.78 -27.37
N ASP A 356 20.37 25.99 -26.51
CA ASP A 356 21.76 26.18 -26.07
C ASP A 356 22.77 25.80 -27.16
N GLU A 357 22.55 24.70 -27.88
CA GLU A 357 23.35 24.28 -29.04
C GLU A 357 23.31 25.34 -30.14
N ILE A 358 22.11 25.80 -30.54
CA ILE A 358 21.95 26.84 -31.56
C ILE A 358 22.59 28.17 -31.14
N ALA A 359 22.42 28.58 -29.87
CA ALA A 359 23.03 29.81 -29.36
C ALA A 359 24.56 29.73 -29.33
N SER A 360 25.12 28.57 -28.94
CA SER A 360 26.57 28.33 -28.93
C SER A 360 27.14 28.34 -30.34
N ALA A 361 26.50 27.65 -31.29
CA ALA A 361 26.91 27.63 -32.70
C ALA A 361 26.94 29.04 -33.31
N ARG A 362 25.88 29.84 -33.10
CA ARG A 362 25.81 31.24 -33.57
C ARG A 362 26.89 32.14 -33.00
N GLU A 363 27.13 32.05 -31.69
CA GLU A 363 28.13 32.89 -31.02
C GLU A 363 29.54 32.52 -31.47
N ASN A 364 29.86 31.22 -31.54
CA ASN A 364 31.17 30.73 -32.02
C ASN A 364 31.38 31.09 -33.50
N SER A 365 30.39 30.89 -34.37
CA SER A 365 30.45 31.32 -35.78
C SER A 365 30.66 32.82 -35.94
N LYS A 366 29.92 33.63 -35.17
CA LYS A 366 30.07 35.09 -35.20
C LYS A 366 31.49 35.52 -34.81
N GLN A 367 32.02 34.98 -33.71
CA GLN A 367 33.37 35.32 -33.23
C GLN A 367 34.45 34.87 -34.22
N GLU A 368 34.30 33.70 -34.84
CA GLU A 368 35.22 33.21 -35.88
C GLU A 368 35.14 34.06 -37.17
N LEU A 369 33.94 34.50 -37.60
CA LEU A 369 33.78 35.43 -38.72
C LEU A 369 34.41 36.80 -38.42
N GLU A 370 34.25 37.33 -37.21
CA GLU A 370 34.90 38.56 -36.76
C GLU A 370 36.44 38.42 -36.73
N ARG A 371 36.95 37.25 -36.28
CA ARG A 371 38.39 36.92 -36.30
C ARG A 371 38.93 36.85 -37.73
N ILE A 372 38.27 36.11 -38.63
CA ILE A 372 38.63 35.99 -40.06
C ILE A 372 38.70 37.38 -40.70
N ARG A 373 37.69 38.23 -40.50
CA ARG A 373 37.65 39.60 -41.04
C ARG A 373 38.79 40.46 -40.52
N SER A 374 39.11 40.39 -39.22
CA SER A 374 40.26 41.06 -38.63
C SER A 374 41.58 40.58 -39.24
N GLU A 375 41.74 39.27 -39.44
CA GLU A 375 42.97 38.67 -40.00
C GLU A 375 43.15 39.02 -41.48
N THR A 376 42.09 38.95 -42.30
CA THR A 376 42.12 39.36 -43.71
C THR A 376 42.40 40.86 -43.84
N ALA A 377 41.79 41.70 -43.01
CA ALA A 377 42.07 43.15 -43.02
C ALA A 377 43.55 43.44 -42.70
N LYS A 378 44.11 42.78 -41.67
CA LYS A 378 45.55 42.87 -41.33
C LYS A 378 46.44 42.36 -42.45
N ALA A 379 46.13 41.22 -43.06
CA ALA A 379 46.89 40.67 -44.18
C ALA A 379 46.94 41.63 -45.38
N ILE A 380 45.83 42.33 -45.68
CA ILE A 380 45.76 43.33 -46.75
C ILE A 380 46.57 44.59 -46.38
N THR A 381 46.52 45.08 -45.14
CA THR A 381 47.36 46.22 -44.72
C THR A 381 48.85 45.89 -44.71
N ASP A 382 49.20 44.65 -44.34
CA ASP A 382 50.57 44.14 -44.34
C ASP A 382 51.11 43.90 -45.76
N ALA A 383 50.25 43.52 -46.71
CA ALA A 383 50.61 43.42 -48.12
C ALA A 383 50.86 44.80 -48.75
N ARG A 384 49.94 45.75 -48.52
CA ARG A 384 50.05 47.14 -49.02
C ARG A 384 51.30 47.85 -48.51
N SER A 385 51.55 47.81 -47.21
CA SER A 385 52.74 48.42 -46.60
C SER A 385 54.06 47.82 -47.11
N LYS A 386 54.11 46.51 -47.38
CA LYS A 386 55.27 45.87 -48.04
C LYS A 386 55.44 46.35 -49.48
N ALA A 387 54.36 46.44 -50.26
CA ALA A 387 54.42 46.89 -51.65
C ALA A 387 54.90 48.36 -51.76
N ASP A 388 54.51 49.23 -50.83
CA ASP A 388 54.99 50.62 -50.78
C ASP A 388 56.47 50.70 -50.36
N LEU A 389 56.91 49.92 -49.37
CA LEU A 389 58.34 49.80 -49.01
C LEU A 389 59.21 49.24 -50.14
N GLU A 390 58.67 48.38 -51.01
CA GLU A 390 59.38 47.88 -52.19
C GLU A 390 59.43 48.88 -53.34
N ARG A 391 58.38 49.69 -53.54
CA ARG A 391 58.36 50.80 -54.51
C ARG A 391 59.50 51.78 -54.24
N GLU A 392 59.65 52.22 -52.99
CA GLU A 392 60.66 53.23 -52.58
C GLU A 392 62.12 52.79 -52.80
N ARG A 393 62.41 51.48 -52.91
CA ARG A 393 63.78 50.94 -53.02
C ARG A 393 64.27 50.69 -54.46
N SER A 394 63.54 51.13 -55.49
CA SER A 394 63.85 50.80 -56.89
C SER A 394 64.42 51.98 -57.70
N ALA A 395 65.51 51.73 -58.45
CA ALA A 395 66.24 52.74 -59.22
C ALA A 395 65.73 52.89 -60.67
N GLU A 396 65.78 54.11 -61.19
CA GLU A 396 64.83 54.69 -62.16
C GLU A 396 64.50 53.85 -63.41
N GLU A 397 65.47 53.30 -64.15
CA GLU A 397 65.17 52.54 -65.37
C GLU A 397 64.46 51.20 -65.11
N VAL A 398 64.61 50.61 -63.92
CA VAL A 398 63.93 49.36 -63.56
C VAL A 398 62.56 49.61 -62.91
N VAL A 399 62.24 50.87 -62.56
CA VAL A 399 61.01 51.26 -61.85
C VAL A 399 59.76 50.91 -62.64
N THR A 400 59.69 51.21 -63.94
CA THR A 400 58.45 51.04 -64.72
C THR A 400 58.02 49.57 -64.79
N SER A 401 58.96 48.67 -65.11
CA SER A 401 58.72 47.22 -65.17
C SER A 401 58.42 46.64 -63.78
N LYS A 402 59.24 46.98 -62.76
CA LYS A 402 59.01 46.51 -61.38
C LYS A 402 57.72 47.05 -60.77
N LYS A 403 57.31 48.27 -61.10
CA LYS A 403 56.06 48.87 -60.61
C LYS A 403 54.84 48.15 -61.20
N SER A 404 54.84 47.87 -62.50
CA SER A 404 53.78 47.04 -63.11
C SER A 404 53.75 45.63 -62.50
N ALA A 405 54.91 45.04 -62.21
CA ALA A 405 54.98 43.72 -61.59
C ALA A 405 54.54 43.73 -60.12
N SER A 406 54.93 44.72 -59.32
CA SER A 406 54.53 44.83 -57.91
C SER A 406 53.05 45.20 -57.75
N GLU A 407 52.48 45.99 -58.67
CA GLU A 407 51.04 46.27 -58.72
C GLU A 407 50.22 45.03 -59.10
N GLN A 408 50.73 44.18 -60.00
CA GLN A 408 50.13 42.87 -60.30
C GLN A 408 50.25 41.88 -59.13
N ILE A 409 51.42 41.83 -58.47
CA ILE A 409 51.65 40.98 -57.29
C ILE A 409 50.76 41.41 -56.12
N LEU A 410 50.64 42.72 -55.85
CA LEU A 410 49.72 43.24 -54.83
C LEU A 410 48.27 42.91 -55.17
N GLY A 411 47.84 43.10 -56.43
CA GLY A 411 46.50 42.73 -56.88
C GLY A 411 46.18 41.24 -56.64
N VAL A 412 47.09 40.35 -57.02
CA VAL A 412 46.96 38.90 -56.78
C VAL A 412 47.00 38.57 -55.28
N GLN A 413 47.80 39.27 -54.47
CA GLN A 413 47.80 39.07 -53.01
C GLN A 413 46.49 39.52 -52.34
N GLU A 414 45.91 40.65 -52.76
CA GLU A 414 44.62 41.11 -52.25
C GLU A 414 43.46 40.23 -52.72
N GLU A 415 43.49 39.78 -53.98
CA GLU A 415 42.49 38.86 -54.54
C GLU A 415 42.55 37.50 -53.83
N THR A 416 43.72 36.87 -53.74
CA THR A 416 43.88 35.58 -53.04
C THR A 416 43.59 35.67 -51.54
N ALA A 417 43.95 36.77 -50.86
CA ALA A 417 43.54 36.99 -49.47
C ALA A 417 42.02 37.11 -49.33
N GLY A 418 41.34 37.76 -50.29
CA GLY A 418 39.89 37.87 -50.35
C GLY A 418 39.18 36.55 -50.69
N GLU A 419 39.76 35.70 -51.55
CA GLU A 419 39.25 34.36 -51.83
C GLU A 419 39.42 33.42 -50.64
N ILE A 420 40.60 33.41 -50.02
CA ILE A 420 40.85 32.64 -48.79
C ILE A 420 39.90 33.09 -47.67
N ALA A 421 39.61 34.38 -47.56
CA ALA A 421 38.60 34.90 -46.63
C ALA A 421 37.21 34.32 -46.92
N LYS A 422 36.71 34.45 -48.15
CA LYS A 422 35.39 33.92 -48.56
C LYS A 422 35.28 32.41 -48.34
N ILE A 423 36.33 31.64 -48.65
CA ILE A 423 36.37 30.19 -48.42
C ILE A 423 36.28 29.87 -46.92
N ARG A 424 37.00 30.61 -46.06
CA ARG A 424 36.90 30.46 -44.60
C ARG A 424 35.54 30.88 -44.06
N GLU A 425 35.00 32.02 -44.48
CA GLU A 425 33.65 32.48 -44.06
C GLU A 425 32.57 31.46 -44.44
N ASN A 426 32.58 30.96 -45.68
CA ASN A 426 31.66 29.92 -46.13
C ASN A 426 31.81 28.62 -45.33
N ALA A 427 33.04 28.21 -44.98
CA ALA A 427 33.27 27.04 -44.16
C ALA A 427 32.76 27.19 -42.71
N VAL A 428 32.70 28.42 -42.18
CA VAL A 428 32.10 28.72 -40.86
C VAL A 428 30.58 28.68 -40.94
N LEU A 429 30.00 29.29 -41.97
CA LEU A 429 28.54 29.25 -42.20
C LEU A 429 28.04 27.82 -42.44
N GLU A 430 28.81 26.98 -43.14
CA GLU A 430 28.46 25.57 -43.36
C GLU A 430 28.60 24.73 -42.07
N LYS A 431 29.59 25.03 -41.20
CA LYS A 431 29.64 24.46 -39.85
C LYS A 431 28.42 24.84 -39.01
N GLU A 432 27.96 26.10 -39.07
CA GLU A 432 26.74 26.55 -38.39
C GLU A 432 25.50 25.81 -38.91
N ARG A 433 25.39 25.67 -40.25
CA ARG A 433 24.31 24.95 -40.93
C ARG A 433 24.24 23.48 -40.47
N LEU A 434 25.38 22.79 -40.47
CA LEU A 434 25.48 21.41 -40.00
C LEU A 434 25.19 21.28 -38.50
N ALA A 435 25.62 22.24 -37.67
CA ALA A 435 25.28 22.26 -36.24
C ALA A 435 23.77 22.40 -36.00
N PHE A 436 23.07 23.23 -36.80
CA PHE A 436 21.62 23.34 -36.74
C PHE A 436 20.90 22.06 -37.21
N GLU A 437 21.35 21.42 -38.29
CA GLU A 437 20.79 20.14 -38.76
C GLU A 437 20.94 19.03 -37.70
N VAL A 438 22.12 18.93 -37.07
CA VAL A 438 22.36 17.99 -35.97
C VAL A 438 21.47 18.31 -34.76
N ALA A 439 21.40 19.57 -34.33
CA ALA A 439 20.56 20.00 -33.22
C ALA A 439 19.06 19.73 -33.49
N GLU A 440 18.58 20.00 -34.71
CA GLU A 440 17.18 19.74 -35.08
C GLU A 440 16.88 18.22 -35.14
N SER A 441 17.82 17.41 -35.65
CA SER A 441 17.67 15.94 -35.62
C SER A 441 17.59 15.39 -34.19
N ARG A 442 18.40 15.93 -33.27
CA ARG A 442 18.34 15.61 -31.83
C ARG A 442 17.01 16.05 -31.21
N ARG A 443 16.52 17.24 -31.54
CA ARG A 443 15.23 17.76 -31.06
C ARG A 443 14.07 16.87 -31.51
N LYS A 444 14.02 16.49 -32.80
CA LYS A 444 13.00 15.58 -33.36
C LYS A 444 13.05 14.20 -32.70
N ALA A 445 14.24 13.61 -32.56
CA ALA A 445 14.39 12.32 -31.88
C ALA A 445 13.98 12.37 -30.40
N ALA A 446 14.19 13.50 -29.72
CA ALA A 446 13.71 13.71 -28.35
C ALA A 446 12.18 13.93 -28.29
N GLU A 447 11.61 14.67 -29.24
CA GLU A 447 10.16 14.89 -29.41
C GLU A 447 9.44 13.55 -29.66
N GLU A 448 9.89 12.75 -30.63
CA GLU A 448 9.36 11.41 -30.94
C GLU A 448 9.49 10.45 -29.75
N LYS A 449 10.66 10.40 -29.11
CA LYS A 449 10.90 9.56 -27.93
C LYS A 449 10.00 9.95 -26.76
N ALA A 450 9.78 11.24 -26.53
CA ALA A 450 8.87 11.72 -25.50
C ALA A 450 7.41 11.37 -25.85
N LEU A 451 7.01 11.44 -27.12
CA LEU A 451 5.67 11.06 -27.59
C LEU A 451 5.40 9.56 -27.36
N ILE A 452 6.36 8.70 -27.74
CA ILE A 452 6.29 7.24 -27.51
C ILE A 452 6.26 6.91 -26.01
N GLN A 453 7.08 7.57 -25.20
CA GLN A 453 7.09 7.36 -23.74
C GLN A 453 5.80 7.87 -23.07
N GLN A 454 5.23 8.98 -23.54
CA GLN A 454 3.94 9.47 -23.04
C GLN A 454 2.80 8.51 -23.41
N ALA A 455 2.75 8.02 -24.66
CA ALA A 455 1.75 7.05 -25.10
C ALA A 455 1.81 5.75 -24.29
N SER A 456 3.01 5.17 -24.15
CA SER A 456 3.23 3.95 -23.36
C SER A 456 2.86 4.13 -21.88
N ALA A 457 3.15 5.29 -21.26
CA ALA A 457 2.73 5.58 -19.89
C ALA A 457 1.21 5.69 -19.74
N SER A 458 0.49 6.28 -20.71
CA SER A 458 -0.98 6.26 -20.72
C SER A 458 -1.55 4.86 -20.93
N GLU A 459 -1.04 4.08 -21.88
CA GLU A 459 -1.47 2.71 -22.15
C GLU A 459 -1.28 1.80 -20.93
N LEU A 460 -0.13 1.90 -20.24
CA LEU A 460 0.12 1.16 -19.00
C LEU A 460 -0.81 1.60 -17.85
N GLY A 461 -1.18 2.88 -17.79
CA GLY A 461 -2.19 3.38 -16.86
C GLY A 461 -3.58 2.80 -17.14
N GLU A 462 -4.01 2.81 -18.40
CA GLU A 462 -5.31 2.26 -18.83
C GLU A 462 -5.39 0.74 -18.65
N ILE A 463 -4.33 -0.01 -18.99
CA ILE A 463 -4.24 -1.46 -18.76
C ILE A 463 -4.34 -1.80 -17.28
N ARG A 464 -3.64 -1.05 -16.41
CA ARG A 464 -3.73 -1.26 -14.94
C ARG A 464 -5.11 -0.92 -14.41
N GLU A 465 -5.75 0.14 -14.90
CA GLU A 465 -7.14 0.47 -14.55
C GLU A 465 -8.14 -0.60 -15.02
N ALA A 466 -7.94 -1.18 -16.21
CA ALA A 466 -8.75 -2.29 -16.69
C ALA A 466 -8.59 -3.54 -15.82
N VAL A 467 -7.34 -3.94 -15.51
CA VAL A 467 -7.05 -5.10 -14.64
C VAL A 467 -7.59 -4.92 -13.23
N ALA A 468 -7.52 -3.71 -12.65
CA ALA A 468 -8.11 -3.43 -11.34
C ALA A 468 -9.65 -3.59 -11.34
N LYS A 469 -10.32 -3.13 -12.41
CA LYS A 469 -11.78 -3.34 -12.59
C LYS A 469 -12.15 -4.79 -12.85
N GLU A 470 -11.30 -5.55 -13.55
CA GLU A 470 -11.49 -6.99 -13.80
C GLU A 470 -11.34 -7.80 -12.50
N LYS A 471 -10.36 -7.45 -11.64
CA LYS A 471 -10.25 -7.96 -10.27
C LYS A 471 -11.49 -7.62 -9.44
N GLU A 472 -11.98 -6.38 -9.50
CA GLU A 472 -13.19 -5.97 -8.80
C GLU A 472 -14.37 -6.83 -9.25
N ALA A 473 -14.67 -6.89 -10.55
CA ALA A 473 -15.76 -7.69 -11.11
C ALA A 473 -15.67 -9.16 -10.68
N SER A 474 -14.48 -9.76 -10.76
CA SER A 474 -14.23 -11.14 -10.32
C SER A 474 -14.51 -11.34 -8.82
N ALA A 475 -14.10 -10.39 -7.98
CA ALA A 475 -14.37 -10.43 -6.54
C ALA A 475 -15.86 -10.24 -6.22
N LEU A 476 -16.56 -9.38 -6.96
CA LEU A 476 -18.02 -9.21 -6.85
C LEU A 476 -18.77 -10.48 -7.25
N GLU A 477 -18.41 -11.11 -8.36
CA GLU A 477 -19.02 -12.37 -8.80
C GLU A 477 -18.81 -13.50 -7.79
N VAL A 478 -17.60 -13.63 -7.23
CA VAL A 478 -17.31 -14.64 -6.18
C VAL A 478 -18.08 -14.35 -4.90
N ALA A 479 -18.19 -13.09 -4.46
CA ALA A 479 -18.94 -12.73 -3.26
C ALA A 479 -20.47 -12.89 -3.46
N GLU A 480 -20.99 -12.58 -4.65
CA GLU A 480 -22.38 -12.87 -4.99
C GLU A 480 -22.65 -14.38 -5.09
N ALA A 481 -21.74 -15.17 -5.65
CA ALA A 481 -21.87 -16.62 -5.69
C ALA A 481 -21.89 -17.23 -4.27
N LYS A 482 -20.99 -16.79 -3.37
CA LYS A 482 -21.03 -17.14 -1.94
C LYS A 482 -22.39 -16.80 -1.30
N LYS A 483 -22.92 -15.60 -1.57
CA LYS A 483 -24.21 -15.15 -1.05
C LYS A 483 -25.37 -16.01 -1.54
N ARG A 484 -25.45 -16.28 -2.85
CA ARG A 484 -26.52 -17.11 -3.45
C ARG A 484 -26.46 -18.54 -2.91
N ALA A 485 -25.27 -19.14 -2.81
CA ALA A 485 -25.07 -20.45 -2.20
C ALA A 485 -25.51 -20.48 -0.73
N ALA A 486 -25.23 -19.42 0.06
CA ALA A 486 -25.70 -19.33 1.45
C ALA A 486 -27.24 -19.20 1.55
N GLU A 487 -27.88 -18.53 0.59
CA GLU A 487 -29.34 -18.42 0.49
C GLU A 487 -29.99 -19.77 0.11
N GLU A 488 -29.42 -20.49 -0.87
CA GLU A 488 -29.86 -21.84 -1.28
C GLU A 488 -29.67 -22.88 -0.16
N ILE A 489 -28.54 -22.83 0.56
CA ILE A 489 -28.28 -23.68 1.73
C ILE A 489 -29.28 -23.37 2.85
N ASN A 490 -29.70 -22.11 3.04
CA ASN A 490 -30.76 -21.79 4.00
C ASN A 490 -32.10 -22.40 3.59
N LEU A 491 -32.53 -22.18 2.35
CA LEU A 491 -33.79 -22.74 1.82
C LEU A 491 -33.84 -24.26 1.96
N THR A 492 -32.75 -24.95 1.60
CA THR A 492 -32.61 -26.41 1.75
C THR A 492 -32.70 -26.84 3.22
N ARG A 493 -32.04 -26.13 4.13
CA ARG A 493 -32.10 -26.42 5.58
C ARG A 493 -33.49 -26.16 6.17
N GLN A 494 -34.19 -25.12 5.74
CA GLN A 494 -35.56 -24.82 6.15
C GLN A 494 -36.54 -25.88 5.66
N GLN A 495 -36.40 -26.35 4.41
CA GLN A 495 -37.17 -27.48 3.88
C GLN A 495 -36.94 -28.75 4.71
N VAL A 496 -35.68 -29.14 4.94
CA VAL A 496 -35.33 -30.31 5.76
C VAL A 496 -35.80 -30.18 7.22
N ALA A 497 -35.83 -28.96 7.79
CA ALA A 497 -36.38 -28.73 9.12
C ALA A 497 -37.92 -28.88 9.14
N ALA A 498 -38.62 -28.36 8.13
CA ALA A 498 -40.07 -28.48 7.99
C ALA A 498 -40.50 -29.95 7.74
N GLU A 499 -39.76 -30.69 6.92
CA GLU A 499 -39.99 -32.13 6.68
C GLU A 499 -39.75 -32.96 7.95
N LYS A 500 -38.71 -32.65 8.74
CA LYS A 500 -38.47 -33.29 10.04
C LYS A 500 -39.59 -33.03 11.04
N GLU A 501 -40.17 -31.83 11.07
CA GLU A 501 -41.32 -31.54 11.94
C GLU A 501 -42.61 -32.20 11.43
N LYS A 502 -42.84 -32.29 10.11
CA LYS A 502 -43.95 -33.09 9.54
C LYS A 502 -43.82 -34.57 9.91
N GLY A 503 -42.68 -35.20 9.66
CA GLY A 503 -42.46 -36.61 9.97
C GLY A 503 -42.58 -36.91 11.48
N ARG A 504 -42.21 -35.95 12.35
CA ARG A 504 -42.50 -36.04 13.80
C ARG A 504 -44.00 -36.00 14.08
N GLN A 505 -44.75 -35.09 13.45
CA GLN A 505 -46.21 -34.99 13.63
C GLN A 505 -46.94 -36.24 13.11
N GLU A 506 -46.49 -36.82 11.99
CA GLU A 506 -46.99 -38.08 11.45
C GLU A 506 -46.72 -39.27 12.39
N VAL A 507 -45.51 -39.35 12.98
CA VAL A 507 -45.18 -40.34 14.02
C VAL A 507 -46.04 -40.16 15.27
N LEU A 508 -46.27 -38.93 15.72
CA LEU A 508 -47.13 -38.65 16.87
C LEU A 508 -48.60 -39.01 16.59
N GLN A 509 -49.14 -38.64 15.43
CA GLN A 509 -50.49 -39.06 15.02
C GLN A 509 -50.61 -40.58 14.95
N THR A 510 -49.57 -41.27 14.45
CA THR A 510 -49.53 -42.74 14.43
C THR A 510 -49.50 -43.33 15.84
N GLN A 511 -48.76 -42.73 16.78
CA GLN A 511 -48.72 -43.13 18.18
C GLN A 511 -50.04 -42.84 18.92
N GLU A 512 -50.70 -41.71 18.63
CA GLU A 512 -52.01 -41.37 19.19
C GLU A 512 -53.11 -42.30 18.65
N LEU A 513 -53.12 -42.57 17.35
CA LEU A 513 -54.06 -43.50 16.72
C LEU A 513 -53.87 -44.92 17.26
N THR A 514 -52.64 -45.45 17.28
CA THR A 514 -52.39 -46.80 17.83
C THR A 514 -52.68 -46.88 19.33
N ALA A 515 -52.46 -45.81 20.10
CA ALA A 515 -52.89 -45.75 21.51
C ALA A 515 -54.42 -45.71 21.66
N GLN A 516 -55.14 -45.07 20.75
CA GLN A 516 -56.61 -45.08 20.71
C GLN A 516 -57.16 -46.44 20.27
N GLU A 517 -56.57 -47.09 19.27
CA GLU A 517 -56.92 -48.45 18.85
C GLU A 517 -56.69 -49.47 19.97
N VAL A 518 -55.55 -49.40 20.67
CA VAL A 518 -55.26 -50.25 21.83
C VAL A 518 -56.22 -49.97 22.99
N ALA A 519 -56.63 -48.72 23.21
CA ALA A 519 -57.65 -48.38 24.20
C ALA A 519 -59.03 -48.95 23.82
N ALA A 520 -59.48 -48.75 22.58
CA ALA A 520 -60.76 -49.25 22.07
C ALA A 520 -60.83 -50.79 22.08
N ALA A 521 -59.74 -51.47 21.69
CA ALA A 521 -59.64 -52.93 21.79
C ALA A 521 -59.70 -53.42 23.24
N ARG A 522 -59.10 -52.69 24.20
CA ARG A 522 -59.20 -52.98 25.64
C ARG A 522 -60.61 -52.72 26.19
N GLU A 523 -61.35 -51.73 25.68
CA GLU A 523 -62.74 -51.49 26.05
C GLU A 523 -63.69 -52.54 25.46
N ALA A 524 -63.51 -52.94 24.20
CA ALA A 524 -64.26 -54.04 23.59
C ALA A 524 -64.04 -55.35 24.38
N ALA A 525 -62.77 -55.70 24.66
CA ALA A 525 -62.41 -56.86 25.48
C ALA A 525 -62.84 -56.74 26.96
N LYS A 526 -63.25 -55.55 27.42
CA LYS A 526 -63.94 -55.37 28.71
C LYS A 526 -65.44 -55.63 28.55
N GLN A 527 -66.10 -55.06 27.54
CA GLN A 527 -67.53 -55.29 27.26
C GLN A 527 -67.83 -56.77 27.02
N GLU A 528 -66.99 -57.50 26.27
CA GLU A 528 -67.12 -58.95 26.10
C GLU A 528 -67.01 -59.72 27.42
N LYS A 529 -66.11 -59.31 28.33
CA LYS A 529 -65.94 -59.95 29.65
C LYS A 529 -67.08 -59.62 30.60
N ASP A 530 -67.58 -58.39 30.59
CA ASP A 530 -68.73 -57.96 31.37
C ASP A 530 -70.01 -58.68 30.87
N ALA A 531 -70.15 -58.87 29.55
CA ALA A 531 -71.23 -59.67 28.94
C ALA A 531 -71.12 -61.17 29.28
N ALA A 532 -69.94 -61.78 29.17
CA ALA A 532 -69.73 -63.18 29.56
C ALA A 532 -69.96 -63.40 31.07
N ALA A 533 -69.62 -62.42 31.92
CA ALA A 533 -69.95 -62.45 33.34
C ALA A 533 -71.46 -62.39 33.60
N LEU A 534 -72.21 -61.61 32.82
CA LEU A 534 -73.68 -61.57 32.86
C LEU A 534 -74.31 -62.89 32.37
N GLU A 535 -73.79 -63.51 31.32
CA GLU A 535 -74.24 -64.85 30.88
C GLU A 535 -73.98 -65.90 31.97
N VAL A 536 -72.80 -65.91 32.58
CA VAL A 536 -72.46 -66.83 33.69
C VAL A 536 -73.32 -66.57 34.93
N ALA A 537 -73.76 -65.33 35.17
CA ALA A 537 -74.72 -65.01 36.23
C ALA A 537 -76.14 -65.53 35.88
N ALA A 538 -76.63 -65.26 34.68
CA ALA A 538 -77.95 -65.73 34.22
C ALA A 538 -78.03 -67.26 34.08
N ALA A 539 -76.91 -67.95 33.84
CA ALA A 539 -76.82 -69.40 33.89
C ALA A 539 -76.89 -69.96 35.32
N ARG A 540 -76.49 -69.19 36.34
CA ARG A 540 -76.55 -69.55 37.76
C ARG A 540 -77.92 -69.33 38.40
N GLU A 541 -78.77 -68.50 37.82
CA GLU A 541 -80.18 -68.35 38.26
C GLU A 541 -81.12 -69.39 37.63
N LYS A 542 -80.62 -70.22 36.69
CA LYS A 542 -81.37 -71.27 35.98
C LYS A 542 -81.03 -72.69 36.44
N ALA A 543 -80.26 -72.85 37.52
CA ALA A 543 -79.77 -74.12 38.05
C ALA A 543 -79.89 -74.18 39.59
#